data_AF-A0A497PS31-F1
#
_entry.id   AF-A0A497PS31-F1
#
_cell.length_a   1.000
_cell.length_b   1.000
_cell.length_c   1.000
_cell.angle_alpha   90.00
_cell.angle_beta   90.00
_cell.angle_gamma   90.00
#
_symmetry.space_group_name_H-M   'P 1'
#
loop_
_entity.id
_entity.type
_entity.pdbx_description
1 polymer ?
#
loop_
_entity_poly.entity_id
_entity_poly.type
_entity_poly.pdbx_seq_one_letter_code
_entity_poly.pdbx_strand_id
1 'polypeptide(L)'
;MEHQVLLRHLKQVFPKTLRQRCLVHKKRNILNKVPQEAVKEVKAYLDSIYYAPDYATAKLLAKGFKDEYNQKYPSFEENFEACIQHLKCPVGHRRSITPTNLVERSFLEEKRRSKVIPRFFNQRLIFD
;
A
#
# COMPACT_ATOMS: atom_id res chain seq x y z
N MET A 1 -2.71 6.28 -7.61
CA MET A 1 -3.88 7.16 -7.80
C MET A 1 -4.71 7.14 -6.52
N GLU A 2 -5.17 8.29 -6.05
CA GLU A 2 -6.14 8.38 -4.95
C GLU A 2 -7.54 8.62 -5.49
N HIS A 3 -8.50 7.79 -5.07
CA HIS A 3 -9.90 7.95 -5.45
C HIS A 3 -10.60 8.89 -4.45
N GLN A 4 -10.38 10.19 -4.61
CA GLN A 4 -10.86 11.21 -3.65
C GLN A 4 -12.37 11.14 -3.40
N VAL A 5 -13.17 10.87 -4.44
CA VAL A 5 -14.62 10.72 -4.35
C VAL A 5 -14.99 9.53 -3.46
N LEU A 6 -14.37 8.37 -3.67
CA LEU A 6 -14.61 7.17 -2.86
C LEU A 6 -14.23 7.40 -1.39
N LEU A 7 -13.10 8.07 -1.15
CA LEU A 7 -12.66 8.40 0.21
C LEU A 7 -13.63 9.35 0.93
N ARG A 8 -14.22 10.30 0.20
CA ARG A 8 -15.25 11.20 0.74
C ARG A 8 -16.48 10.41 1.17
N HIS A 9 -16.99 9.54 0.30
CA HIS A 9 -18.17 8.73 0.63
C HIS A 9 -17.90 7.72 1.75
N LEU A 10 -16.73 7.08 1.79
CA LEU A 10 -16.36 6.19 2.90
C LEU A 10 -16.40 6.91 4.25
N LYS A 11 -15.94 8.17 4.32
CA LYS A 11 -16.02 8.96 5.55
C LYS A 11 -17.47 9.30 5.96
N GLN A 12 -18.36 9.48 4.99
CA GLN A 12 -19.77 9.79 5.25
C GLN A 12 -20.54 8.55 5.70
N VAL A 13 -20.37 7.42 5.00
CA VAL A 13 -21.14 6.19 5.23
C VAL A 13 -20.54 5.36 6.37
N PHE A 14 -19.21 5.33 6.49
CA PHE A 14 -18.48 4.52 7.48
C PHE A 14 -17.46 5.36 8.25
N PRO A 15 -17.89 6.36 9.04
CA PRO A 15 -17.00 7.32 9.71
C PRO A 15 -16.03 6.68 10.72
N LYS A 16 -16.40 5.52 11.29
CA LYS A 16 -15.60 4.81 12.29
C LYS A 16 -14.56 3.86 11.68
N THR A 17 -14.54 3.69 10.36
CA THR A 17 -13.63 2.75 9.70
C THR A 17 -12.21 3.27 9.67
N LEU A 18 -11.27 2.44 10.13
CA LEU A 18 -9.84 2.68 9.95
C LEU A 18 -9.46 2.48 8.49
N ARG A 19 -9.40 3.58 7.73
CA ARG A 19 -8.94 3.56 6.35
C ARG A 19 -7.47 3.18 6.28
N GLN A 20 -7.18 2.02 5.70
CA GLN A 20 -5.82 1.60 5.42
C GLN A 20 -5.48 1.69 3.92
N ARG A 21 -4.23 2.05 3.59
CA ARG A 21 -3.68 1.91 2.24
C ARG A 21 -2.93 0.58 2.13
N CYS A 22 -3.09 -0.10 1.00
CA CYS A 22 -2.40 -1.36 0.74
C CYS A 22 -0.87 -1.18 0.77
N LEU A 23 -0.23 -1.84 1.75
CA LEU A 23 1.21 -1.76 1.98
C LEU A 23 2.04 -2.38 0.84
N VAL A 24 1.54 -3.42 0.18
CA VAL A 24 2.22 -4.05 -0.96
C VAL A 24 2.39 -3.04 -2.08
N HIS A 25 1.28 -2.41 -2.51
CA HIS A 25 1.32 -1.38 -3.55
C HIS A 25 2.11 -0.15 -3.13
N LYS A 26 1.97 0.29 -1.88
CA LYS A 26 2.74 1.43 -1.35
C LYS A 26 4.24 1.18 -1.41
N LYS A 27 4.71 0.03 -0.90
CA LYS A 27 6.12 -0.36 -0.96
C LYS A 27 6.60 -0.50 -2.40
N ARG A 28 5.84 -1.18 -3.26
CA ARG A 28 6.18 -1.32 -4.70
C ARG A 28 6.35 0.04 -5.38
N ASN A 29 5.45 1.00 -5.12
CA ASN A 29 5.54 2.34 -5.69
C ASN A 29 6.77 3.13 -5.22
N ILE A 30 7.23 2.91 -3.99
CA ILE A 30 8.48 3.53 -3.50
C ILE A 30 9.67 2.82 -4.12
N LEU A 31 9.75 1.48 -3.99
CA LEU A 31 10.88 0.68 -4.44
C LEU A 31 11.13 0.76 -5.95
N ASN A 32 10.09 0.95 -6.77
CA ASN A 32 10.25 1.18 -8.21
C ASN A 32 10.99 2.47 -8.56
N LYS A 33 11.16 3.39 -7.60
CA LYS A 33 11.92 4.65 -7.77
C LYS A 33 13.31 4.58 -7.12
N VAL A 34 13.66 3.47 -6.49
CA VAL A 34 14.93 3.27 -5.79
C VAL A 34 15.93 2.62 -6.75
N PRO A 35 17.19 3.10 -6.83
CA PRO A 35 18.26 2.41 -7.58
C PRO A 35 18.40 0.96 -7.12
N GLN A 36 18.69 0.04 -8.04
CA GLN A 36 18.66 -1.41 -7.74
C GLN A 36 19.56 -1.80 -6.56
N GLU A 37 20.71 -1.14 -6.41
CA GLU A 37 21.68 -1.36 -5.36
C GLU A 37 21.11 -1.04 -3.97
N ALA A 38 20.28 0.00 -3.88
CA ALA A 38 19.69 0.48 -2.63
C ALA A 38 18.33 -0.18 -2.29
N VAL A 39 17.73 -0.95 -3.21
CA VAL A 39 16.40 -1.56 -3.02
C VAL A 39 16.33 -2.42 -1.75
N LYS A 40 17.37 -3.21 -1.46
CA LYS A 40 17.39 -4.09 -0.29
C LYS A 40 17.36 -3.30 1.02
N GLU A 41 18.18 -2.27 1.11
CA GLU A 41 18.29 -1.38 2.28
C GLU A 41 16.99 -0.60 2.50
N VAL A 42 16.51 0.09 1.47
CA VAL A 42 15.27 0.87 1.55
C VAL A 42 14.08 -0.01 1.90
N LYS A 43 14.01 -1.24 1.35
CA LYS A 43 12.96 -2.19 1.72
C LYS A 43 13.00 -2.56 3.20
N ALA A 44 14.17 -2.86 3.75
CA ALA A 44 14.31 -3.20 5.16
C ALA A 44 13.86 -2.05 6.07
N TYR A 45 14.22 -0.80 5.72
CA TYR A 45 13.78 0.40 6.43
C TYR A 45 12.25 0.60 6.33
N LEU A 46 11.67 0.45 5.13
CA LEU A 46 10.22 0.52 4.98
C LEU A 46 9.50 -0.56 5.82
N ASP A 47 10.05 -1.77 5.89
CA ASP A 47 9.51 -2.85 6.70
C ASP A 47 9.61 -2.53 8.21
N SER A 48 10.70 -1.92 8.69
CA SER A 48 10.81 -1.49 10.09
C SER A 48 9.76 -0.43 10.47
N ILE A 49 9.41 0.45 9.52
CA ILE A 49 8.36 1.46 9.71
C ILE A 49 6.96 0.82 9.73
N TYR A 50 6.61 0.06 8.68
CA TYR A 50 5.24 -0.43 8.51
C TYR A 50 4.89 -1.60 9.43
N TYR A 51 5.87 -2.33 9.94
CA TYR A 51 5.70 -3.44 10.88
C TYR A 51 6.25 -3.11 12.28
N ALA A 52 6.35 -1.83 12.62
CA ALA A 52 6.72 -1.38 13.97
C ALA A 52 5.80 -1.98 15.07
N PRO A 53 6.30 -2.09 16.32
CA PRO A 53 5.52 -2.64 17.43
C PRO A 53 4.26 -1.82 17.74
N ASP A 54 4.31 -0.52 17.52
CA ASP A 54 3.21 0.40 17.77
C ASP A 54 3.24 1.60 16.82
N TYR A 55 2.15 2.35 16.86
CA TYR A 55 1.89 3.47 15.98
C TYR A 55 2.82 4.67 16.24
N ALA A 56 3.26 4.90 17.48
CA ALA A 56 4.19 5.99 17.80
C ALA A 56 5.60 5.67 17.28
N THR A 57 6.05 4.43 17.46
CA THR A 57 7.33 3.95 16.91
C THR A 57 7.37 4.06 15.38
N ALA A 58 6.28 3.70 14.69
CA ALA A 58 6.19 3.86 13.24
C ALA A 58 6.37 5.32 12.80
N LYS A 59 5.78 6.28 13.53
CA LYS A 59 5.93 7.71 13.24
C LYS A 59 7.35 8.20 13.47
N LEU A 60 8.00 7.74 14.53
CA LEU A 60 9.38 8.10 14.84
C LEU A 60 10.34 7.59 13.75
N LEU A 61 10.22 6.33 13.37
CA LEU A 61 11.03 5.74 12.30
C LEU A 61 10.77 6.41 10.94
N ALA A 62 9.51 6.76 10.65
CA ALA A 62 9.16 7.47 9.43
C ALA A 62 9.77 8.89 9.37
N LYS A 63 9.93 9.55 10.52
CA LYS A 63 10.62 10.84 10.59
C LYS A 63 12.10 10.68 10.21
N GLY A 64 12.79 9.67 10.77
CA GLY A 64 14.18 9.37 10.40
C GLY A 64 14.33 9.08 8.90
N PHE A 65 13.46 8.24 8.35
CA PHE A 65 13.46 7.94 6.91
C PHE A 65 13.19 9.18 6.05
N LYS A 66 12.31 10.08 6.50
CA LYS A 66 12.07 11.36 5.84
C LYS A 66 13.33 12.22 5.87
N ASP A 67 13.95 12.40 7.02
CA ASP A 67 15.14 13.25 7.14
C ASP A 67 16.29 12.76 6.25
N GLU A 68 16.40 11.43 6.05
CA GLU A 68 17.45 10.81 5.23
C GLU A 68 17.10 10.70 3.73
N TYR A 69 15.84 10.46 3.37
CA TYR A 69 15.44 10.11 2.00
C TYR A 69 14.32 10.97 1.38
N ASN A 70 13.77 11.97 2.07
CA ASN A 70 12.56 12.67 1.59
C ASN A 70 12.72 13.31 0.20
N GLN A 71 13.86 13.94 -0.08
CA GLN A 71 14.12 14.52 -1.40
C GLN A 71 14.19 13.45 -2.49
N LYS A 72 14.65 12.22 -2.15
CA LYS A 72 14.80 11.11 -3.09
C LYS A 72 13.47 10.43 -3.40
N TYR A 73 12.59 10.30 -2.40
CA TYR A 73 11.36 9.50 -2.51
C TYR A 73 10.11 10.25 -1.99
N PRO A 74 9.64 11.29 -2.69
CA PRO A 74 8.46 12.07 -2.27
C PRO A 74 7.19 11.23 -2.16
N SER A 75 7.12 10.10 -2.87
CA SER A 75 5.99 9.17 -2.77
C SER A 75 5.87 8.50 -1.41
N PHE A 76 6.85 8.60 -0.51
CA PHE A 76 6.78 8.05 0.84
C PHE A 76 5.74 8.78 1.71
N GLU A 77 5.74 10.11 1.72
CA GLU A 77 4.86 10.91 2.56
C GLU A 77 3.38 10.77 2.19
N GLU A 78 3.10 10.57 0.90
CA GLU A 78 1.74 10.48 0.38
C GLU A 78 0.92 9.39 1.09
N ASN A 79 -0.07 9.78 1.89
CA ASN A 79 -0.92 8.88 2.67
C ASN A 79 -0.16 8.00 3.67
N PHE A 80 0.98 8.44 4.19
CA PHE A 80 1.70 7.71 5.23
C PHE A 80 0.79 7.34 6.41
N GLU A 81 -0.04 8.27 6.86
CA GLU A 81 -1.03 8.07 7.93
C GLU A 81 -1.99 6.91 7.64
N ALA A 82 -2.43 6.73 6.39
CA ALA A 82 -3.28 5.60 6.01
C ALA A 82 -2.50 4.28 5.92
N CYS A 83 -1.18 4.31 5.79
CA CYS A 83 -0.36 3.10 5.70
C CYS A 83 -0.16 2.44 7.08
N ILE A 84 -0.24 3.20 8.17
CA ILE A 84 0.04 2.72 9.53
C ILE A 84 -1.21 2.50 10.39
N GLN A 85 -2.43 2.65 9.85
CA GLN A 85 -3.66 2.48 10.64
C GLN A 85 -3.81 1.09 11.26
N HIS A 86 -3.31 0.03 10.61
CA HIS A 86 -3.34 -1.33 11.16
C HIS A 86 -2.61 -1.47 12.50
N LEU A 87 -1.66 -0.58 12.80
CA LEU A 87 -0.93 -0.60 14.07
C LEU A 87 -1.82 -0.23 15.26
N LYS A 88 -2.96 0.43 15.03
CA LYS A 88 -3.99 0.68 16.05
C LYS A 88 -4.80 -0.58 16.40
N CYS A 89 -4.71 -1.62 15.57
CA CYS A 89 -5.39 -2.89 15.82
C CYS A 89 -4.54 -3.82 16.70
N PRO A 90 -5.18 -4.78 17.41
CA PRO A 90 -4.47 -5.79 18.19
C PRO A 90 -3.42 -6.53 17.36
N VAL A 91 -2.27 -6.84 17.97
CA VAL A 91 -1.09 -7.42 17.28
C VAL A 91 -1.45 -8.68 16.48
N GLY A 92 -2.26 -9.57 17.04
CA GLY A 92 -2.71 -10.80 16.37
C GLY A 92 -3.51 -10.56 15.08
N HIS A 93 -4.22 -9.44 14.96
CA HIS A 93 -4.99 -9.11 13.77
C HIS A 93 -4.16 -8.45 12.66
N ARG A 94 -3.02 -7.85 13.01
CA ARG A 94 -2.23 -7.05 12.06
C ARG A 94 -1.82 -7.86 10.84
N ARG A 95 -1.45 -9.14 11.02
CA ARG A 95 -1.07 -10.05 9.92
C ARG A 95 -2.20 -10.25 8.91
N SER A 96 -3.44 -10.40 9.38
CA SER A 96 -4.63 -10.60 8.53
C SER A 96 -5.09 -9.31 7.87
N ILE A 97 -4.92 -8.18 8.56
CA ILE A 97 -5.30 -6.85 8.07
C ILE A 97 -4.33 -6.36 6.99
N THR A 98 -3.02 -6.55 7.21
CA THR A 98 -2.05 -6.23 6.18
C THR A 98 -2.19 -7.19 5.02
N PRO A 99 -2.15 -6.70 3.77
CA PRO A 99 -2.42 -7.50 2.58
C PRO A 99 -1.47 -8.70 2.53
N THR A 100 -2.06 -9.89 2.53
CA THR A 100 -1.42 -11.13 2.13
C THR A 100 -1.53 -11.29 0.62
N ASN A 101 -0.76 -12.20 0.02
CA ASN A 101 -0.69 -12.43 -1.43
C ASN A 101 -2.04 -12.72 -2.14
N LEU A 102 -3.17 -12.80 -1.43
CA LEU A 102 -4.48 -13.13 -1.98
C LEU A 102 -4.94 -12.13 -3.06
N VAL A 103 -4.95 -10.84 -2.75
CA VAL A 103 -5.37 -9.80 -3.70
C VAL A 103 -4.42 -9.72 -4.90
N GLU A 104 -3.12 -9.82 -4.64
CA GLU A 104 -2.11 -9.81 -5.71
C GLU A 104 -2.25 -11.03 -6.62
N ARG A 105 -2.57 -12.21 -6.07
CA ARG A 105 -2.80 -13.44 -6.84
C ARG A 105 -4.02 -13.30 -7.74
N SER A 106 -5.12 -12.73 -7.25
CA SER A 106 -6.29 -12.43 -8.08
C SER A 106 -5.93 -11.49 -9.24
N PHE A 107 -5.19 -10.40 -8.99
CA PHE A 107 -4.76 -9.51 -10.06
C PHE A 107 -3.83 -10.18 -11.09
N LEU A 108 -2.96 -11.09 -10.64
CA LEU A 108 -2.09 -11.84 -11.55
C LEU A 108 -2.88 -12.80 -12.43
N GLU A 109 -3.90 -13.46 -11.86
CA GLU A 109 -4.79 -14.35 -12.61
C GLU A 109 -5.57 -13.58 -13.68
N GLU A 110 -6.16 -12.44 -13.33
CA GLU A 110 -6.87 -11.57 -14.27
C GLU A 110 -5.95 -11.08 -15.40
N LYS A 111 -4.72 -10.67 -15.08
CA LYS A 111 -3.73 -10.29 -16.10
C LYS A 111 -3.36 -11.46 -17.00
N ARG A 112 -3.24 -12.68 -16.46
CA ARG A 112 -2.90 -13.86 -17.25
C ARG A 112 -4.00 -14.19 -18.26
N ARG A 113 -5.27 -14.14 -17.84
CA ARG A 113 -6.43 -14.42 -18.69
C ARG A 113 -6.63 -13.36 -19.78
N SER A 114 -6.46 -12.09 -19.42
CA SER A 114 -6.65 -10.98 -20.37
C SER A 114 -5.46 -10.75 -21.31
N LYS A 115 -4.25 -11.25 -20.99
CA LYS A 115 -3.03 -11.03 -21.82
C LYS A 115 -3.18 -11.46 -23.28
N VAL A 116 -3.95 -12.52 -23.54
CA VAL A 116 -4.15 -13.08 -24.89
C VAL A 116 -5.29 -12.40 -25.66
N ILE A 117 -6.06 -11.52 -25.00
CA ILE A 117 -7.20 -10.84 -25.59
C ILE A 117 -6.73 -9.48 -26.13
N PRO A 118 -6.68 -9.27 -27.45
CA PRO A 118 -6.08 -8.06 -28.03
C PRO A 118 -6.92 -6.80 -27.77
N ARG A 119 -8.26 -6.92 -27.72
CA ARG A 119 -9.19 -5.84 -27.38
C ARG A 119 -10.48 -6.41 -26.81
N PHE A 120 -11.06 -5.70 -25.84
CA PHE A 120 -12.43 -5.93 -25.39
C PHE A 120 -13.37 -4.99 -26.16
N PHE A 121 -14.37 -5.53 -26.85
CA PHE A 121 -15.29 -4.74 -27.69
C PHE A 121 -16.45 -4.14 -26.90
N ASN A 122 -16.83 -4.75 -25.77
CA ASN A 122 -17.86 -4.25 -24.87
C ASN A 122 -17.62 -4.80 -23.45
N GLN A 123 -18.38 -4.30 -22.47
CA GLN A 123 -18.25 -4.70 -21.07
C GLN A 123 -18.65 -6.15 -20.79
N ARG A 124 -19.54 -6.76 -21.59
CA ARG A 124 -19.99 -8.15 -21.37
C ARG A 124 -18.84 -9.14 -21.52
N LEU A 125 -18.04 -8.94 -22.56
CA LEU A 125 -16.85 -9.74 -22.86
C LEU A 125 -15.70 -9.61 -21.84
N ILE A 126 -15.83 -8.74 -20.82
CA ILE A 126 -14.84 -8.61 -19.74
C ILE A 126 -15.13 -9.58 -18.59
N PHE A 127 -16.39 -10.02 -18.43
CA PHE A 127 -16.85 -10.79 -17.27
C PHE A 127 -17.30 -12.22 -17.60
N ASP A 128 -17.35 -12.58 -18.89
CA ASP A 128 -17.60 -13.93 -19.40
C ASP A 128 -16.29 -14.73 -19.51
#